data_AF-A0AAE4DP88-F1
#
_entry.id   AF-A0AAE4DP88-F1
#
_cell.length_a   1.000
_cell.length_b   1.000
_cell.length_c   1.000
_cell.angle_alpha   90.00
_cell.angle_beta   90.00
_cell.angle_gamma   90.00
#
_symmetry.space_group_name_H-M   'P 1'
#
loop_
_entity.id
_entity.type
_entity.pdbx_description
1 polymer ?
#
loop_
_entity_poly.entity_id
_entity_poly.type
_entity_poly.pdbx_seq_one_letter_code
_entity_poly.pdbx_strand_id
1 'polypeptide(L)' 'MNISFPDETYRTLLKEANRRDMPMAKLCSELLQTAAKIIEKSKTDNQRGYNDDRERRN' A
#
# COMPACT_ATOMS: atom_id res chain seq x y z
N MET A 1 9.00 -10.29 -13.33
CA MET A 1 7.68 -10.64 -12.76
C MET A 1 6.63 -10.29 -13.81
N ASN A 2 5.79 -11.23 -14.22
CA ASN A 2 4.69 -10.95 -15.17
C ASN A 2 3.40 -10.78 -14.36
N ILE A 3 2.75 -9.62 -14.46
CA ILE A 3 1.54 -9.28 -13.71
C ILE A 3 0.47 -8.82 -14.68
N SER A 4 -0.70 -9.44 -14.59
CA SER A 4 -1.88 -9.10 -15.36
C SER A 4 -2.87 -8.34 -14.49
N PHE A 5 -3.47 -7.29 -15.04
CA PHE A 5 -4.54 -6.54 -14.39
C PHE A 5 -5.84 -6.73 -15.18
N PRO A 6 -7.01 -6.67 -14.52
CA PRO A 6 -8.27 -6.47 -15.22
C PRO A 6 -8.20 -5.23 -16.12
N ASP A 7 -8.90 -5.25 -17.25
CA ASP A 7 -8.85 -4.19 -18.27
C ASP A 7 -9.07 -2.78 -17.70
N GLU A 8 -10.04 -2.63 -16.80
CA GLU A 8 -10.34 -1.34 -16.15
C GLU A 8 -9.16 -0.84 -15.32
N THR A 9 -8.57 -1.72 -14.52
CA THR A 9 -7.40 -1.41 -13.69
C THR A 9 -6.19 -1.09 -14.57
N TYR A 10 -5.96 -1.87 -15.63
CA TYR A 10 -4.89 -1.62 -16.58
C TYR A 10 -5.01 -0.23 -17.23
N ARG A 11 -6.20 0.10 -17.75
CA ARG A 11 -6.46 1.41 -18.39
C ARG A 11 -6.25 2.57 -17.42
N THR A 12 -6.68 2.41 -16.18
CA THR A 12 -6.52 3.43 -15.13
C THR A 12 -5.05 3.65 -14.82
N LEU A 13 -4.29 2.57 -14.58
CA LEU A 13 -2.86 2.64 -14.30
C LEU A 13 -2.08 3.23 -15.47
N LEU A 14 -2.40 2.85 -16.70
CA LEU A 14 -1.76 3.39 -17.91
C LEU A 14 -2.04 4.88 -18.08
N LYS A 15 -3.29 5.32 -17.86
CA LYS A 15 -3.66 6.74 -17.93
C LYS A 15 -2.88 7.57 -16.91
N GLU A 16 -2.77 7.10 -15.67
CA GLU A 16 -2.03 7.80 -14.62
C GLU A 16 -0.51 7.79 -14.85
N ALA A 17 0.04 6.69 -15.37
CA ALA A 17 1.44 6.60 -15.74
C ALA A 17 1.78 7.63 -16.83
N ASN A 18 0.94 7.74 -17.86
CA ASN A 18 1.07 8.74 -18.92
C ASN A 18 0.91 10.17 -18.38
N ARG A 19 -0.07 10.41 -17.50
CA ARG A 19 -0.28 11.73 -16.88
C ARG A 19 0.95 12.19 -16.06
N ARG A 20 1.67 11.26 -15.46
CA ARG A 20 2.87 11.51 -14.63
C ARG A 20 4.18 11.41 -15.41
N ASP A 21 4.12 11.18 -16.72
CA ASP A 21 5.27 10.95 -17.60
C ASP A 21 6.26 9.91 -17.03
N MET A 22 5.72 8.75 -16.64
CA MET A 22 6.53 7.70 -16.03
C MET A 22 6.14 6.30 -16.52
N PRO A 23 7.06 5.32 -16.48
CA PRO A 23 6.72 3.94 -16.80
C PRO A 23 5.68 3.38 -15.82
N MET A 24 4.66 2.68 -16.34
CA MET A 24 3.60 2.07 -15.54
C MET A 24 4.15 1.13 -14.44
N ALA A 25 5.24 0.39 -14.72
CA ALA A 25 5.90 -0.46 -13.74
C ALA A 25 6.43 0.33 -12.52
N LYS A 26 6.93 1.55 -12.73
CA LYS A 26 7.39 2.43 -11.65
C LYS A 26 6.20 2.95 -10.83
N LEU A 27 5.10 3.32 -11.48
CA LEU A 27 3.85 3.68 -10.79
C LEU A 27 3.34 2.53 -9.92
N CYS A 28 3.28 1.30 -10.45
CA CYS A 28 2.90 0.11 -9.69
C CYS A 28 3.81 -0.11 -8.47
N SER A 29 5.12 0.10 -8.62
CA SER A 29 6.08 -0.04 -7.52
C SER A 29 5.83 0.98 -6.41
N GLU A 30 5.59 2.25 -6.75
CA GLU A 30 5.26 3.30 -5.78
C GLU A 30 3.95 3.02 -5.04
N LEU A 31 2.93 2.53 -5.75
CA LEU A 31 1.64 2.15 -5.15
C LEU A 31 1.81 1.00 -4.15
N LEU A 32 2.57 -0.04 -4.52
CA LEU A 32 2.84 -1.17 -3.63
C LEU A 32 3.61 -0.75 -2.37
N GLN A 33 4.62 0.12 -2.51
CA GLN A 33 5.36 0.66 -1.36
C GLN A 33 4.46 1.50 -0.45
N THR A 34 3.58 2.32 -1.03
CA THR A 34 2.65 3.15 -0.27
C THR A 34 1.63 2.29 0.48
N ALA A 35 1.06 1.28 -0.19
CA ALA A 35 0.13 0.34 0.43
C ALA A 35 0.80 -0.44 1.57
N ALA A 36 2.04 -0.90 1.37
CA ALA A 36 2.80 -1.59 2.42
C ALA A 36 2.96 -0.74 3.68
N LYS A 37 3.33 0.54 3.55
CA LYS A 37 3.46 1.48 4.68
C LYS A 37 2.12 1.70 5.41
N ILE A 38 1.01 1.81 4.67
CA ILE A 38 -0.32 1.97 5.26
C ILE A 38 -0.69 0.73 6.07
N ILE A 39 -0.45 -0.46 5.51
CA ILE A 39 -0.72 -1.75 6.18
C ILE A 39 0.18 -1.94 7.41
N GLU A 40 1.44 -1.54 7.34
CA GLU A 40 2.36 -1.60 8.49
C GLU A 40 1.91 -0.66 9.61
N LYS A 41 1.54 0.58 9.27
CA LYS A 41 1.03 1.55 10.24
C LYS A 41 -0.26 1.10 10.92
N SER A 42 -1.21 0.53 10.15
CA SER A 42 -2.46 0.03 10.73
C SER A 42 -2.24 -1.14 11.69
N LYS A 43 -1.24 -1.99 11.44
CA LYS A 43 -0.83 -3.05 12.38
C LYS A 43 -0.25 -2.46 13.67
N THR A 44 0.59 -1.42 13.60
CA THR A 44 1.18 -0.80 14.79
C THR A 44 0.16 -0.03 15.63
N ASP A 45 -0.79 0.66 14.99
CA ASP A 45 -1.85 1.41 15.70
C ASP A 45 -2.80 0.45 16.43
N ASN A 46 -3.13 -0.69 15.83
CA ASN A 46 -3.96 -1.73 16.47
C ASN A 46 -3.23 -2.49 17.60
N GLN A 47 -1.90 -2.46 17.65
CA GLN A 47 -1.10 -3.13 18.70
C GLN A 47 -0.77 -2.20 19.89
N ARG A 48 -0.85 -0.88 19.74
CA ARG A 48 -0.65 0.06 20.84
C ARG A 48 -1.81 0.04 21.86
N GLY A 49 -3.02 -0.29 21.44
CA GLY A 49 -4.18 -0.37 22.33
C GLY A 49 -4.28 -1.66 23.17
N TYR A 50 -3.48 -2.69 22.91
CA TYR A 50 -3.59 -3.98 23.60
C TYR A 50 -2.49 -4.24 24.64
N ASN A 51 -1.41 -3.45 24.65
CA ASN A 51 -0.28 -3.68 25.54
C ASN A 51 -0.28 -2.79 26.80
N ASP A 52 -0.98 -1.66 26.80
CA ASP A 52 -1.04 -0.75 27.97
C ASP A 52 -1.89 -1.32 29.13
N ASP A 53 -2.86 -2.19 28.87
CA ASP A 53 -3.74 -2.76 29.92
C ASP A 53 -3.11 -3.91 30.70
N ARG A 54 -2.01 -4.50 30.20
CA ARG A 54 -1.36 -5.65 30.86
C ARG A 54 -0.33 -5.26 31.91
N GLU A 55 0.26 -4.07 31.80
CA GLU A 55 1.31 -3.61 32.73
C GLU A 55 0.78 -2.92 33.99
N ARG A 56 -0.50 -2.51 34.02
CA ARG A 56 -1.13 -1.89 35.22
C ARG A 56 -1.65 -2.89 36.26
N ARG A 57 -1.39 -4.19 36.12
CA ARG A 57 -1.94 -5.26 36.98
C ARG A 57 -0.92 -6.05 37.81
N ASN A 58 0.33 -5.59 37.91
CA ASN A 58 1.32 -6.15 38.85
C ASN A 58 1.62 -5.16 39.98
#